data_AF-A0A1Q8ZFE9-F1
#
_entry.id   AF-A0A1Q8ZFE9-F1
#
_cell.length_a   1.000
_cell.length_b   1.000
_cell.length_c   1.000
_cell.angle_alpha   90.00
_cell.angle_beta   90.00
_cell.angle_gamma   90.00
#
_symmetry.space_group_name_H-M   'P 1'
#
loop_
_entity.id
_entity.type
_entity.pdbx_description
1 polymer ?
#
loop_
_entity_poly.entity_id
_entity_poly.type
_entity_poly.pdbx_seq_one_letter_code
_entity_poly.pdbx_strand_id
1 'polypeptide(L)'
;MSPKSASVLPLMRILPLENGDRLTHLEFQRHYQALPQVKKAELIEGMVYMPLPLRIKAHGESQVHIMRWLGADKAATPGVGVADNPTVRLDPDNEP
;
A
#
# COMPACT_ATOMS: atom_id res chain seq x y z
N MET A 1 -33.22 -35.04 -17.06
CA MET A 1 -32.85 -33.65 -17.36
C MET A 1 -32.93 -32.89 -16.04
N SER A 2 -31.82 -32.84 -15.30
CA SER A 2 -31.76 -32.23 -13.95
C SER A 2 -31.03 -30.89 -14.05
N PRO A 3 -31.51 -29.83 -13.38
CA PRO A 3 -30.88 -28.52 -13.49
C PRO A 3 -29.51 -28.56 -12.80
N LYS A 4 -28.50 -28.04 -13.49
CA LYS A 4 -27.15 -27.84 -12.92
C LYS A 4 -27.28 -26.84 -11.77
N SER A 5 -26.96 -27.32 -10.57
CA SER A 5 -26.84 -26.52 -9.36
C SER A 5 -25.91 -25.33 -9.62
N ALA A 6 -26.43 -24.11 -9.44
CA ALA A 6 -25.62 -22.91 -9.43
C ALA A 6 -24.60 -23.05 -8.28
N SER A 7 -23.33 -23.05 -8.64
CA SER A 7 -22.22 -22.93 -7.69
C SER A 7 -22.38 -21.60 -6.95
N VAL A 8 -22.85 -21.68 -5.72
CA VAL A 8 -22.80 -20.56 -4.77
C VAL A 8 -21.32 -20.40 -4.42
N LEU A 9 -20.64 -19.42 -5.03
CA LEU A 9 -19.32 -19.01 -4.60
C LEU A 9 -19.45 -18.61 -3.12
N PRO A 10 -18.65 -19.19 -2.21
CA PRO A 10 -18.81 -18.94 -0.79
C PRO A 10 -18.59 -17.46 -0.54
N LEU A 11 -19.45 -16.87 0.30
CA LEU A 11 -19.24 -15.56 0.92
C LEU A 11 -17.75 -15.41 1.22
N MET A 12 -17.07 -14.55 0.44
CA MET A 12 -15.66 -14.23 0.60
C MET A 12 -15.49 -13.78 2.04
N ARG A 13 -15.08 -14.72 2.90
CA ARG A 13 -14.52 -14.41 4.20
C ARG A 13 -13.31 -13.56 3.86
N ILE A 14 -13.42 -12.25 4.06
CA ILE A 14 -12.35 -11.30 3.76
C ILE A 14 -11.14 -11.77 4.55
N LEU A 15 -10.22 -12.44 3.85
CA LEU A 15 -8.97 -12.88 4.45
C LEU A 15 -8.15 -11.62 4.77
N PRO A 16 -7.42 -11.62 5.89
CA PRO A 16 -6.48 -10.55 6.18
C PRO A 16 -5.56 -10.32 4.98
N LEU A 17 -5.24 -9.06 4.66
CA LEU A 17 -4.19 -8.76 3.69
C LEU A 17 -2.85 -9.23 4.28
N GLU A 18 -2.12 -10.04 3.53
CA GLU A 18 -0.76 -10.45 3.86
C GLU A 18 0.24 -9.92 2.82
N ASN A 19 1.47 -9.68 3.26
CA ASN A 19 2.53 -9.23 2.39
C ASN A 19 2.89 -10.32 1.36
N GLY A 20 2.79 -10.00 0.07
CA GLY A 20 3.02 -10.93 -1.03
C GLY A 20 1.74 -11.54 -1.64
N ASP A 21 0.56 -11.25 -1.07
CA ASP A 21 -0.71 -11.65 -1.67
C ASP A 21 -0.86 -11.09 -3.08
N ARG A 22 -1.44 -11.89 -3.99
CA ARG A 22 -1.73 -11.47 -5.36
C ARG A 22 -3.21 -11.17 -5.51
N LEU A 23 -3.55 -9.91 -5.73
CA LEU A 23 -4.92 -9.43 -5.81
C LEU A 23 -5.09 -8.50 -7.01
N THR A 24 -6.29 -8.51 -7.59
CA THR A 24 -6.72 -7.41 -8.46
C THR A 24 -6.95 -6.15 -7.63
N HIS A 25 -6.89 -4.98 -8.27
CA HIS A 25 -7.19 -3.69 -7.64
C HIS A 25 -8.55 -3.70 -6.91
N LEU A 26 -9.59 -4.30 -7.51
CA LEU A 26 -10.93 -4.33 -6.90
C LEU A 26 -10.99 -5.22 -5.65
N GLU A 27 -10.25 -6.33 -5.65
CA GLU A 27 -10.13 -7.20 -4.47
C GLU A 27 -9.35 -6.49 -3.36
N PHE A 28 -8.21 -5.89 -3.69
CA PHE A 28 -7.40 -5.13 -2.74
C PHE A 28 -8.22 -4.02 -2.07
N GLN A 29 -8.90 -3.18 -2.86
CA GLN A 29 -9.70 -2.07 -2.36
C GLN A 29 -10.77 -2.53 -1.36
N ARG A 30 -11.48 -3.62 -1.68
CA ARG A 30 -12.51 -4.20 -0.80
C ARG A 30 -11.91 -4.71 0.51
N HIS A 31 -10.77 -5.39 0.43
CA HIS A 31 -10.08 -5.93 1.62
C HIS A 31 -9.51 -4.80 2.49
N TYR A 32 -8.87 -3.80 1.86
CA TYR A 32 -8.26 -2.67 2.57
C TYR A 32 -9.30 -1.84 3.33
N GLN A 33 -10.46 -1.57 2.72
CA GLN A 33 -11.57 -0.87 3.39
C GLN A 33 -12.18 -1.64 4.57
N ALA A 34 -12.11 -2.97 4.55
CA ALA A 34 -12.65 -3.83 5.60
C ALA A 34 -11.69 -4.05 6.78
N LEU A 35 -10.44 -3.60 6.68
CA LEU A 35 -9.38 -3.85 7.67
C LEU A 35 -8.85 -2.53 8.27
N PRO A 36 -9.64 -1.80 9.08
CA PRO A 36 -9.25 -0.50 9.62
C PRO A 36 -8.01 -0.51 10.52
N GLN A 37 -7.59 -1.68 11.00
CA GLN A 37 -6.36 -1.88 11.78
C GLN A 37 -5.08 -1.83 10.93
N VAL A 38 -5.18 -2.04 9.62
CA VAL A 38 -4.04 -1.96 8.71
C VAL A 38 -3.74 -0.48 8.46
N LYS A 39 -2.58 -0.02 8.95
CA LYS A 39 -2.19 1.40 8.87
C LYS A 39 -1.72 1.81 7.49
N LYS A 40 -1.14 0.87 6.75
CA LYS A 40 -0.63 1.07 5.39
C LYS A 40 -0.47 -0.29 4.71
N ALA A 41 -0.96 -0.38 3.48
CA ALA A 41 -0.66 -1.45 2.53
C ALA A 41 -0.73 -0.81 1.13
N GLU A 42 0.10 -1.27 0.21
CA GLU A 42 0.14 -0.78 -1.18
C GLU A 42 -0.08 -1.97 -2.12
N LEU A 43 -0.81 -1.77 -3.21
CA LEU A 43 -0.89 -2.75 -4.30
C LEU A 43 0.04 -2.30 -5.43
N ILE A 44 1.09 -3.07 -5.68
CA ILE A 44 2.09 -2.79 -6.72
C ILE A 44 2.12 -3.97 -7.68
N GLU A 45 1.77 -3.73 -8.96
CA GLU A 45 1.77 -4.77 -10.01
C GLU A 45 0.96 -6.04 -9.60
N GLY A 46 -0.17 -5.82 -8.93
CA GLY A 46 -1.05 -6.89 -8.43
C GLY A 46 -0.51 -7.65 -7.21
N MET A 47 0.56 -7.18 -6.57
CA MET A 47 1.10 -7.74 -5.33
C MET A 47 0.93 -6.77 -4.15
N VAL A 48 0.46 -7.30 -3.03
CA VAL A 48 0.27 -6.54 -1.79
C VAL A 48 1.60 -6.37 -1.07
N TYR A 49 1.93 -5.14 -0.72
CA TYR A 49 3.08 -4.78 0.10
C TYR A 49 2.64 -4.15 1.41
N MET A 50 3.15 -4.67 2.52
CA MET A 50 2.91 -4.11 3.85
C MET A 50 4.25 -3.67 4.47
N PRO A 51 4.35 -2.42 4.95
CA PRO A 51 5.60 -1.94 5.53
C PRO A 51 5.93 -2.68 6.83
N LEU A 52 7.19 -3.07 6.95
CA LEU A 52 7.73 -3.68 8.17
C LEU A 52 7.91 -2.63 9.27
N PRO A 53 7.83 -3.01 10.57
CA PRO A 53 8.17 -2.13 11.67
C PRO A 53 9.59 -1.58 11.54
N LEU A 54 9.73 -0.26 11.56
CA LEU A 54 11.01 0.44 11.38
C LEU A 54 11.70 0.66 12.73
N ARG A 55 13.01 0.38 12.80
CA ARG A 55 13.82 0.64 14.01
C ARG A 55 14.34 2.09 13.99
N ILE A 56 14.25 2.78 15.13
CA ILE A 56 14.68 4.18 15.26
C ILE A 56 16.13 4.38 14.79
N LYS A 57 17.08 3.66 15.37
CA LYS A 57 18.51 3.85 15.05
C LYS A 57 18.91 3.42 13.64
N ALA A 58 18.33 2.33 13.15
CA ALA A 58 18.75 1.74 11.88
C ALA A 58 18.07 2.39 10.66
N HIS A 59 16.85 2.90 10.83
CA HIS A 59 16.05 3.45 9.74
C HIS A 59 15.53 4.87 10.02
N GLY A 60 14.96 5.12 11.20
CA GLY A 60 14.36 6.42 11.50
C GLY A 60 15.38 7.58 11.50
N GLU A 61 16.52 7.41 12.16
CA GLU A 61 17.57 8.43 12.21
C GLU A 61 18.20 8.67 10.83
N SER A 62 18.49 7.61 10.08
CA SER A 62 19.04 7.73 8.72
C SER A 62 18.05 8.40 7.76
N GLN A 63 16.76 8.05 7.84
CA GLN A 63 15.68 8.72 7.10
C GLN A 63 15.62 10.22 7.43
N VAL A 64 15.69 10.61 8.71
CA VAL A 64 15.67 12.02 9.13
C VAL A 64 16.86 12.80 8.56
N HIS A 65 18.06 12.22 8.53
CA HIS A 65 19.24 12.90 7.97
C HIS A 65 19.07 13.18 6.47
N ILE A 66 18.55 12.22 5.71
CA ILE A 66 18.28 12.39 4.27
C ILE A 66 17.18 13.43 4.07
N MET A 67 16.07 13.33 4.80
CA MET A 67 14.95 14.28 4.68
C MET A 67 15.36 15.71 5.03
N ARG A 68 16.28 15.89 5.99
CA ARG A 68 16.83 17.20 6.31
C ARG A 68 17.64 17.78 5.15
N TRP A 69 18.48 16.99 4.51
CA TRP A 69 19.27 17.43 3.35
C TRP A 69 18.36 17.82 2.18
N LEU A 70 17.39 16.96 1.84
CA LEU A 70 16.42 17.24 0.77
C LEU A 70 15.54 18.46 1.09
N GLY A 71 15.14 18.64 2.35
CA GLY A 71 14.37 19.79 2.79
C GLY A 71 15.14 21.11 2.63
N ALA A 72 16.46 21.09 2.87
CA ALA A 72 17.32 22.26 2.64
C ALA A 72 17.44 22.60 1.15
N ASP A 73 17.62 21.59 0.30
CA ASP A 73 17.66 21.77 -1.16
C ASP A 73 16.35 22.34 -1.71
N LYS A 74 15.21 21.77 -1.30
CA LYS A 74 13.88 22.28 -1.64
C LYS A 74 13.68 23.75 -1.23
N ALA A 75 14.21 24.16 -0.06
CA ALA A 75 14.09 25.54 0.39
C ALA A 75 14.85 26.53 -0.51
N ALA A 76 15.93 26.08 -1.16
CA ALA A 76 16.73 26.88 -2.08
C ALA A 76 16.24 26.81 -3.54
N THR A 77 15.45 25.80 -3.90
CA THR A 77 15.09 25.50 -5.30
C THR A 77 13.57 25.50 -5.52
N PRO A 78 12.97 26.63 -5.95
CA PRO A 78 11.54 26.71 -6.26
C PRO A 78 11.09 25.66 -7.27
N GLY A 79 9.96 25.01 -7.02
CA GLY A 79 9.39 23.97 -7.88
C GLY A 79 9.79 22.54 -7.49
N VAL A 80 10.72 22.34 -6.55
CA VAL A 80 11.11 21.00 -6.08
C VAL A 80 10.15 20.48 -5.00
N GLY A 81 9.64 19.26 -5.21
CA GLY A 81 8.83 18.52 -4.25
C GLY A 81 9.69 17.66 -3.31
N VAL A 82 9.30 17.56 -2.04
CA VAL A 82 9.86 16.62 -1.06
C VAL A 82 8.71 16.15 -0.19
N ALA A 83 8.59 14.84 0.00
CA ALA A 83 7.57 14.20 0.82
C ALA A 83 8.16 12.95 1.46
N ASP A 84 7.69 12.61 2.66
CA ASP A 84 8.07 11.40 3.38
C ASP A 84 6.84 10.53 3.65
N ASN A 85 6.94 9.25 3.30
CA ASN A 85 5.86 8.27 3.35
C ASN A 85 4.53 8.68 2.68
N PRO A 86 4.51 9.38 1.53
CA PRO A 86 3.26 9.68 0.84
C PRO A 86 2.66 8.43 0.20
N THR A 87 1.37 8.52 -0.08
CA THR A 87 0.59 7.65 -0.96
C THR A 87 0.45 8.41 -2.28
N VAL A 88 0.96 7.88 -3.40
CA VAL A 88 0.85 8.52 -4.72
C VAL A 88 0.38 7.50 -5.75
N ARG A 89 -0.65 7.86 -6.51
CA ARG A 89 -1.14 7.02 -7.60
C ARG A 89 -0.31 7.33 -8.85
N LEU A 90 0.46 6.34 -9.31
CA LEU A 90 1.34 6.48 -10.48
C LEU A 90 0.58 6.25 -11.79
N ASP A 91 -0.33 5.28 -11.80
CA ASP A 91 -1.13 4.89 -12.97
C ASP A 91 -2.45 4.22 -12.52
N PRO A 92 -3.31 3.78 -13.47
CA PRO A 92 -4.59 3.16 -13.12
C PRO A 92 -4.48 1.82 -12.41
N ASP A 93 -3.39 1.08 -12.60
CA ASP A 93 -3.20 -0.30 -12.14
C ASP A 93 -2.60 -0.35 -10.71
N ASN A 94 -2.00 0.74 -10.26
CA ASN A 94 -1.45 0.91 -8.91
C ASN A 94 -2.43 1.66 -7.99
N GLU A 95 -2.67 1.14 -6.78
CA GLU A 95 -3.50 1.78 -5.74
C GLU A 95 -2.63 2.07 -4.50
N PRO A 96 -2.48 3.35 -4.11
CA PRO A 96 -1.58 3.74 -3.03
C PRO A 96 -2.18 3.74 -1.61
#